data_AF-A0A1Q8BP38-F1
#
_entry.id   AF-A0A1Q8BP38-F1
#
_cell.length_a   1.000
_cell.length_b   1.000
_cell.length_c   1.000
_cell.angle_alpha   90.00
_cell.angle_beta   90.00
_cell.angle_gamma   90.00
#
_symmetry.space_group_name_H-M   'P 1'
#
loop_
_entity.id
_entity.type
_entity.pdbx_description
1 polymer ?
#
loop_
_entity_poly.entity_id
_entity_poly.type
_entity_poly.pdbx_seq_one_letter_code
_entity_poly.pdbx_strand_id
1 'polypeptide(L)'
;MTAAETAEAAAVQKKFWPMHDFLYEHQATLGDPNTALGYAKKLGLDTQKFEREIAQHTYQKRIKEDFMSGVKSGVNGTPTFYVNGVRHDGEAVAKVLIEALGNSKQ
;
A
#
# COMPACT_ATOMS: atom_id res chain seq x y z
N MET A 1 -12.90 6.96 4.99
CA MET A 1 -11.76 6.87 4.04
C MET A 1 -10.85 5.77 4.55
N THR A 2 -10.47 4.78 3.73
CA THR A 2 -9.50 3.75 4.18
C THR A 2 -8.08 4.17 3.81
N ALA A 3 -7.08 3.77 4.60
CA ALA A 3 -5.68 4.07 4.32
C ALA A 3 -5.23 3.54 2.93
N ALA A 4 -5.74 2.38 2.53
CA ALA A 4 -5.47 1.79 1.22
C ALA A 4 -6.02 2.66 0.08
N GLU A 5 -7.25 3.13 0.18
CA GLU A 5 -7.83 4.04 -0.83
C GLU A 5 -7.09 5.38 -0.90
N THR A 6 -6.66 5.92 0.24
CA THR A 6 -5.83 7.13 0.30
C THR A 6 -4.50 6.93 -0.45
N ALA A 7 -3.83 5.80 -0.24
CA ALA A 7 -2.58 5.48 -0.92
C ALA A 7 -2.78 5.30 -2.44
N GLU A 8 -3.85 4.61 -2.86
CA GLU A 8 -4.19 4.43 -4.28
C GLU A 8 -4.54 5.76 -4.98
N ALA A 9 -5.31 6.64 -4.32
CA ALA A 9 -5.65 7.96 -4.84
C ALA A 9 -4.41 8.86 -5.03
N ALA A 10 -3.41 8.72 -4.15
CA ALA A 10 -2.12 9.37 -4.33
C ALA A 10 -1.25 8.68 -5.41
N ALA A 11 -1.36 7.36 -5.56
CA ALA A 11 -0.60 6.57 -6.52
C ALA A 11 -0.89 6.98 -7.98
N VAL A 12 -2.17 7.15 -8.33
CA VAL A 12 -2.55 7.59 -9.70
C VAL A 12 -2.06 9.00 -10.03
N GLN A 13 -1.66 9.77 -9.02
CA GLN A 13 -1.05 11.09 -9.14
C GLN A 13 0.47 11.07 -8.91
N LYS A 14 1.10 9.88 -8.95
CA LYS A 14 2.55 9.66 -8.82
C LYS A 14 3.13 10.03 -7.44
N LYS A 15 2.30 10.00 -6.39
CA LYS A 15 2.70 10.30 -4.99
C LYS A 15 2.41 9.15 -4.03
N PHE A 16 2.49 7.90 -4.50
CA PHE A 16 2.30 6.72 -3.66
C PHE A 16 3.24 6.72 -2.46
N TRP A 17 4.56 6.73 -2.69
CA TRP A 17 5.55 6.60 -1.60
C TRP A 17 5.44 7.71 -0.56
N PRO A 18 5.36 9.01 -0.91
CA PRO A 18 5.17 10.05 0.10
C PRO A 18 3.89 9.86 0.92
N MET A 19 2.77 9.48 0.28
CA MET A 19 1.51 9.21 0.99
C MET A 19 1.60 7.97 1.87
N HIS A 20 2.24 6.90 1.38
CA HIS A 20 2.51 5.68 2.14
C HIS A 20 3.30 6.00 3.41
N ASP A 21 4.41 6.72 3.28
CA ASP A 21 5.29 7.04 4.41
C ASP A 21 4.55 7.88 5.45
N PHE A 22 3.79 8.87 5.00
CA PHE A 22 2.93 9.66 5.88
C PHE A 22 1.91 8.81 6.63
N LEU A 23 1.17 7.94 5.94
CA LEU A 23 0.20 7.04 6.57
C LEU A 23 0.88 6.09 7.56
N TYR A 24 2.06 5.58 7.22
CA TYR A 24 2.83 4.67 8.07
C TYR A 24 3.34 5.36 9.34
N GLU A 25 3.76 6.62 9.26
CA GLU A 25 4.19 7.41 10.40
C GLU A 25 3.02 7.91 11.27
N HIS A 26 1.84 8.08 10.70
CA HIS A 26 0.67 8.70 11.35
C HIS A 26 -0.46 7.69 11.62
N GLN A 27 -0.11 6.48 12.09
CA GLN A 27 -1.06 5.37 12.27
C GLN A 27 -2.27 5.71 13.14
N ALA A 28 -2.10 6.59 14.14
CA ALA A 28 -3.18 7.03 15.04
C ALA A 28 -4.28 7.85 14.34
N THR A 29 -4.01 8.37 13.14
CA THR A 29 -4.92 9.22 12.37
C THR A 29 -5.42 8.54 11.10
N LEU A 30 -5.15 7.25 10.93
CA LEU A 30 -5.61 6.52 9.75
C LEU A 30 -7.12 6.59 9.62
N GLY A 31 -7.56 7.00 8.43
CA GLY A 31 -8.96 7.13 8.08
C GLY A 31 -9.59 8.49 8.42
N ASP A 32 -8.87 9.39 9.08
CA ASP A 32 -9.27 10.80 9.19
C ASP A 32 -9.15 11.51 7.82
N PRO A 33 -10.28 11.91 7.21
CA PRO A 33 -10.26 12.57 5.91
C PRO A 33 -9.51 13.91 5.92
N ASN A 34 -9.55 14.66 7.03
CA ASN A 34 -8.94 15.99 7.09
C ASN A 34 -7.41 15.87 7.13
N THR A 35 -6.90 14.93 7.91
CA THR A 35 -5.46 14.66 7.99
C THR A 35 -4.91 14.22 6.63
N ALA A 36 -5.57 13.26 5.98
CA ALA A 36 -5.20 12.79 4.65
C ALA A 36 -5.26 13.89 3.58
N LEU A 37 -6.35 14.67 3.56
CA LEU A 37 -6.53 15.77 2.61
C LEU A 37 -5.50 16.89 2.82
N GLY A 38 -5.21 17.22 4.07
CA GLY A 38 -4.19 18.21 4.43
C GLY A 38 -2.82 17.81 3.90
N TYR A 39 -2.46 16.53 3.99
CA TYR A 39 -1.21 16.03 3.43
C TYR A 39 -1.24 15.91 1.89
N ALA A 40 -2.36 15.47 1.30
CA ALA A 40 -2.55 15.48 -0.15
C ALA A 40 -2.32 16.87 -0.75
N LYS A 41 -2.82 17.92 -0.10
CA LYS A 41 -2.57 19.32 -0.48
C LYS A 41 -1.08 19.68 -0.40
N LYS A 42 -0.38 19.28 0.68
CA LYS A 42 1.07 19.51 0.83
C LYS A 42 1.90 18.81 -0.26
N LEU A 43 1.45 17.64 -0.73
CA LEU A 43 2.08 16.90 -1.82
C LEU A 43 1.81 17.48 -3.22
N GLY A 44 0.95 18.51 -3.32
CA GLY A 44 0.54 19.12 -4.59
C GLY A 44 -0.39 18.24 -5.40
N LEU A 45 -1.18 17.38 -4.74
CA LEU A 45 -2.22 16.59 -5.42
C LEU A 45 -3.38 17.46 -5.86
N ASP A 46 -4.07 17.04 -6.93
CA ASP A 46 -5.41 17.52 -7.23
C ASP A 46 -6.35 16.98 -6.13
N THR A 47 -6.65 17.85 -5.17
CA THR A 47 -7.47 17.50 -4.01
C THR A 47 -8.92 17.26 -4.37
N GLN A 48 -9.46 17.93 -5.39
CA GLN A 48 -10.83 17.70 -5.84
C GLN A 48 -10.98 16.31 -6.46
N LYS A 49 -10.02 15.90 -7.29
CA LYS A 49 -9.94 14.54 -7.83
C LYS A 49 -9.79 13.52 -6.70
N PHE A 50 -8.86 13.77 -5.78
CA PHE A 50 -8.57 12.90 -4.64
C PHE A 50 -9.80 12.65 -3.77
N GLU A 51 -10.49 13.71 -3.35
CA GLU A 51 -11.71 13.63 -2.54
C GLU A 51 -12.83 12.90 -3.28
N ARG A 52 -13.05 13.23 -4.56
CA ARG A 52 -14.07 12.58 -5.39
C ARG A 52 -13.81 11.07 -5.51
N GLU A 53 -12.59 10.67 -5.82
CA GLU A 53 -12.25 9.27 -6.07
C GLU A 53 -12.38 8.42 -4.80
N ILE A 54 -12.02 8.99 -3.64
CA ILE A 54 -12.20 8.35 -2.34
C ILE A 54 -13.69 8.26 -1.98
N ALA A 55 -14.45 9.34 -2.16
CA ALA A 55 -15.89 9.35 -1.87
C ALA A 55 -16.66 8.33 -2.74
N GLN A 56 -16.17 8.08 -3.96
CA GLN A 56 -16.75 7.11 -4.89
C GLN A 56 -16.21 5.69 -4.71
N HIS A 57 -15.31 5.45 -3.75
CA HIS A 57 -14.66 4.15 -3.57
C HIS A 57 -14.00 3.61 -4.85
N THR A 58 -13.42 4.51 -5.65
CA THR A 58 -12.90 4.22 -7.00
C THR A 58 -11.90 3.05 -7.01
N TYR A 59 -11.13 2.92 -5.93
CA TYR A 59 -10.04 1.94 -5.81
C TYR A 59 -10.44 0.66 -5.06
N GLN A 60 -11.66 0.59 -4.54
CA GLN A 60 -12.11 -0.54 -3.72
C GLN A 60 -12.05 -1.88 -4.47
N LYS A 61 -12.37 -1.88 -5.77
CA LYS A 61 -12.28 -3.09 -6.60
C LYS A 61 -10.85 -3.63 -6.66
N ARG A 62 -9.87 -2.78 -6.98
CA ARG A 62 -8.45 -3.15 -7.04
C ARG A 62 -7.94 -3.65 -5.69
N ILE A 63 -8.25 -2.91 -4.62
CA ILE A 63 -7.88 -3.30 -3.25
C ILE A 63 -8.43 -4.68 -2.90
N LYS A 64 -9.67 -4.97 -3.29
CA LYS A 64 -10.28 -6.30 -3.09
C LYS A 64 -9.59 -7.38 -3.93
N GLU A 65 -9.22 -7.08 -5.17
CA GLU A 65 -8.47 -8.00 -6.03
C GLU A 65 -7.10 -8.34 -5.42
N ASP A 66 -6.36 -7.35 -4.92
CA ASP A 66 -5.08 -7.53 -4.24
C ASP A 66 -5.23 -8.36 -2.96
N PHE A 67 -6.25 -8.06 -2.14
CA PHE A 67 -6.58 -8.85 -0.95
C PHE A 67 -6.87 -10.31 -1.30
N MET A 68 -7.75 -10.56 -2.29
CA MET A 68 -8.10 -11.91 -2.71
C MET A 68 -6.91 -12.67 -3.32
N SER A 69 -6.03 -11.97 -4.03
CA SER A 69 -4.78 -12.54 -4.55
C SER A 69 -3.87 -13.01 -3.41
N GLY A 70 -3.74 -12.20 -2.35
CA GLY A 70 -3.02 -12.57 -1.12
C GLY A 70 -3.60 -13.82 -0.47
N VAL A 71 -4.92 -13.87 -0.27
CA VAL A 71 -5.61 -15.04 0.30
C VAL A 71 -5.36 -16.30 -0.53
N LYS A 72 -5.51 -16.22 -1.85
CA LYS A 72 -5.27 -17.36 -2.76
C LYS A 72 -3.82 -17.83 -2.74
N SER A 73 -2.89 -16.93 -2.46
CA SER A 73 -1.46 -17.25 -2.33
C SER A 73 -1.11 -17.82 -0.94
N GLY A 74 -2.04 -17.82 0.02
CA GLY A 74 -1.81 -18.31 1.39
C GLY A 74 -1.24 -17.26 2.34
N VAL A 75 -1.42 -15.97 2.05
CA VAL A 75 -1.09 -14.86 2.96
C VAL A 75 -2.07 -14.85 4.13
N ASN A 76 -1.55 -15.03 5.35
CA ASN A 76 -2.33 -15.04 6.59
C ASN A 76 -2.08 -13.79 7.46
N GLY A 77 -1.23 -12.88 7.00
CA GLY A 77 -0.87 -11.66 7.74
C GLY A 77 0.18 -10.84 7.00
N THR A 78 0.38 -9.62 7.46
CA THR A 78 1.38 -8.69 6.93
C THR A 78 2.47 -8.42 7.97
N PRO A 79 3.75 -8.28 7.55
CA PRO A 79 4.23 -8.47 6.19
C PRO A 79 4.38 -9.96 5.81
N THR A 80 4.15 -10.28 4.53
CA THR A 80 4.49 -11.58 3.90
C THR A 80 5.22 -11.28 2.59
N PHE A 81 6.32 -11.98 2.32
CA PHE A 81 7.12 -11.78 1.10
C PHE A 81 7.12 -13.03 0.23
N TYR A 82 7.19 -12.83 -1.08
CA TYR A 82 7.48 -13.86 -2.07
C TYR A 82 8.71 -13.41 -2.86
N VAL A 83 9.69 -14.29 -2.99
CA VAL A 83 10.91 -14.04 -3.76
C VAL A 83 10.92 -15.02 -4.93
N ASN A 84 10.87 -14.48 -6.15
CA ASN A 84 10.80 -15.29 -7.39
C ASN A 84 9.65 -16.32 -7.40
N GLY A 85 8.48 -15.93 -6.88
CA GLY A 85 7.29 -16.78 -6.83
C GLY A 85 7.26 -17.78 -5.66
N VAL A 86 8.35 -17.91 -4.89
CA VAL A 86 8.43 -18.77 -3.71
C VAL A 86 8.16 -17.94 -2.46
N ARG A 87 7.31 -18.45 -1.57
CA ARG A 87 7.04 -17.81 -0.28
C ARG A 87 8.31 -17.74 0.55
N HIS A 88 8.58 -16.56 1.11
CA HIS A 88 9.69 -16.33 2.03
C HIS A 88 9.18 -16.39 3.47
N ASP A 89 9.56 -17.45 4.18
CA ASP A 89 9.19 -17.67 5.60
C ASP A 89 10.28 -17.20 6.59
N GLY A 90 11.41 -16.68 6.09
CA GLY A 90 12.46 -16.10 6.92
C GLY A 90 12.12 -14.69 7.42
N GLU A 91 13.03 -14.09 8.17
CA GLU A 91 12.86 -12.72 8.64
C GLU A 91 12.64 -11.73 7.48
N ALA A 92 11.72 -10.80 7.69
CA ALA A 92 11.34 -9.74 6.76
C ALA A 92 12.37 -8.58 6.76
N VAL A 93 13.65 -8.90 6.68
CA VAL A 93 14.75 -7.91 6.70
C VAL A 93 15.50 -7.92 5.37
N ALA A 94 15.95 -6.74 4.95
CA ALA A 94 16.56 -6.54 3.63
C ALA A 94 17.70 -7.53 3.33
N LYS A 95 18.58 -7.78 4.30
CA LYS A 95 19.69 -8.73 4.17
C LYS A 95 19.19 -10.13 3.79
N VAL A 96 18.21 -10.65 4.51
CA VAL A 96 17.66 -12.00 4.32
C VAL A 96 16.91 -12.10 3.00
N LEU A 97 16.16 -11.06 2.62
CA LEU A 97 15.48 -11.01 1.32
C LEU A 97 16.47 -10.96 0.14
N ILE A 98 17.58 -10.24 0.28
CA ILE A 98 18.65 -10.19 -0.73
C ILE A 98 19.33 -11.56 -0.88
N GLU A 99 19.59 -12.25 0.23
CA GLU A 99 20.12 -13.62 0.20
C GLU A 99 19.16 -14.58 -0.50
N ALA A 100 17.85 -14.45 -0.25
CA ALA A 100 16.81 -15.26 -0.92
C ALA A 100 16.80 -15.07 -2.45
N LEU A 101 17.11 -13.86 -2.95
CA LEU A 101 17.22 -13.60 -4.39
C LEU A 101 18.38 -14.38 -5.05
N GLY A 102 19.50 -14.58 -4.33
CA GLY A 102 20.65 -15.32 -4.84
C GLY A 102 20.48 -16.84 -4.80
N ASN A 103 19.63 -17.34 -3.90
CA ASN A 103 19.38 -18.76 -3.71
C ASN A 103 18.28 -19.33 -4.62
N SER A 104 17.62 -18.48 -5.41
CA SER A 104 16.64 -18.91 -6.40
C SER A 104 17.36 -19.53 -7.61
N LYS A 105 17.89 -20.74 -7.47
CA LYS A 105 18.33 -21.54 -8.62
C LYS A 105 17.10 -21.98 -9.42
N GLN A 106 17.27 -21.92 -10.75
CA GLN A 106 16.34 -22.31 -11.82
C GLN A 106 15.51 -23.56 -11.53
#